data_AF-A0A520CLJ4-F1
#
_entry.id   AF-A0A520CLJ4-F1
#
_cell.length_a   1.000
_cell.length_b   1.000
_cell.length_c   1.000
_cell.angle_alpha   90.00
_cell.angle_beta   90.00
_cell.angle_gamma   90.00
#
_symmetry.space_group_name_H-M   'P 1'
#
loop_
_entity.id
_entity.type
_entity.pdbx_description
1 polymer ?
#
loop_
_entity_poly.entity_id
_entity_poly.type
_entity_poly.pdbx_seq_one_letter_code
_entity_poly.pdbx_strand_id
1 'polypeptide(L)' 'MKQYSEANKEILKAYNCTRLTCPICGHQHTRKHKARHERSKYHQKALNNENENEDGDENK' A
#
# COMPACT_ATOMS: atom_id res chain seq x y z
N MET A 1 2.98 -25.16 25.69
CA MET A 1 3.26 -23.97 24.85
C MET A 1 2.15 -23.73 23.80
N LYS A 2 0.91 -23.43 24.19
CA LYS A 2 -0.18 -23.12 23.22
C LYS A 2 -0.71 -21.68 23.33
N GLN A 3 -0.60 -21.06 24.51
CA GLN A 3 -1.12 -19.71 24.77
C GLN A 3 -0.37 -18.59 24.02
N TYR A 4 0.93 -18.76 23.74
CA TYR A 4 1.72 -17.81 22.94
C TYR A 4 1.20 -17.63 21.51
N SER A 5 0.46 -18.62 20.98
CA SER A 5 -0.05 -18.55 19.61
C SER A 5 -1.30 -17.67 19.47
N GLU A 6 -2.11 -17.52 20.52
CA GLU A 6 -3.39 -16.80 20.42
C GLU A 6 -3.24 -15.29 20.64
N ALA A 7 -2.41 -14.87 21.60
CA ALA A 7 -2.07 -13.45 21.77
C ALA A 7 -1.38 -12.89 20.51
N ASN A 8 -0.50 -13.67 19.87
CA ASN A 8 0.15 -13.27 18.62
C ASN A 8 -0.83 -13.18 17.44
N LYS A 9 -1.90 -13.99 17.42
CA LYS A 9 -2.93 -13.89 16.37
C LYS A 9 -3.64 -12.55 16.42
N GLU A 10 -3.97 -12.05 17.61
CA GLU A 10 -4.65 -10.76 17.74
C GLU A 10 -3.76 -9.59 17.33
N ILE A 11 -2.48 -9.62 17.75
CA ILE A 11 -1.48 -8.63 17.35
C ILE A 11 -1.29 -8.63 15.82
N LEU A 12 -1.13 -9.81 15.22
CA LEU A 12 -0.98 -9.96 13.76
C LEU A 12 -2.24 -9.53 13.02
N LYS A 13 -3.43 -9.80 13.58
CA LYS A 13 -4.70 -9.36 13.00
C LYS A 13 -4.81 -7.84 13.03
N ALA A 14 -4.50 -7.20 14.16
CA ALA A 14 -4.47 -5.74 14.27
C ALA A 14 -3.48 -5.14 13.28
N TYR A 15 -2.25 -5.67 13.21
CA TYR A 15 -1.22 -5.24 12.27
C TYR A 15 -1.69 -5.32 10.80
N ASN A 16 -2.30 -6.44 10.41
CA ASN A 16 -2.80 -6.65 9.04
C ASN A 16 -4.04 -5.81 8.69
N CYS A 17 -4.83 -5.46 9.70
CA CYS A 17 -6.00 -4.59 9.58
C CYS A 17 -5.67 -3.10 9.63
N THR A 18 -4.41 -2.72 9.92
CA THR A 18 -3.94 -1.34 9.87
C THR A 18 -4.19 -0.76 8.48
N ARG A 19 -4.89 0.37 8.43
CA ARG A 19 -5.15 1.15 7.21
C ARG A 19 -3.91 1.98 6.87
N LEU A 20 -3.56 1.99 5.60
CA LEU A 20 -2.41 2.67 5.02
C LEU A 20 -2.92 3.48 3.83
N THR A 21 -2.44 4.70 3.70
CA THR A 21 -2.70 5.55 2.53
C THR A 21 -1.61 5.30 1.50
N CYS A 22 -1.97 5.02 0.25
CA CYS A 22 -1.01 4.95 -0.84
C CYS A 22 -0.51 6.36 -1.19
N PRO A 23 0.81 6.62 -1.24
CA PRO A 23 1.34 7.94 -1.57
C PRO A 23 1.08 8.35 -3.02
N ILE A 24 1.08 7.37 -3.95
CA ILE A 24 0.92 7.61 -5.39
C ILE A 24 -0.51 8.01 -5.77
N CYS A 25 -1.51 7.36 -5.16
CA CYS A 25 -2.91 7.52 -5.57
C CYS A 25 -3.85 7.98 -4.46
N GLY A 26 -3.33 8.24 -3.26
CA GLY A 26 -4.11 8.70 -2.09
C GLY A 26 -5.10 7.66 -1.52
N HIS A 27 -5.20 6.46 -2.10
CA HIS A 27 -6.21 5.47 -1.68
C HIS A 27 -5.84 4.75 -0.39
N GLN A 28 -6.81 4.67 0.52
CA GLN A 28 -6.67 3.92 1.78
C GLN A 28 -6.94 2.43 1.59
N HIS A 29 -5.99 1.59 1.99
CA HIS A 29 -6.12 0.14 1.95
C HIS A 29 -5.50 -0.48 3.22
N THR A 30 -5.86 -1.71 3.55
CA THR A 30 -5.21 -2.40 4.68
C THR A 30 -3.91 -3.07 4.24
N ARG A 31 -2.99 -3.28 5.17
CA ARG A 31 -1.71 -3.94 4.90
C ARG A 31 -1.87 -5.31 4.20
N LYS A 32 -2.86 -6.11 4.61
CA LYS A 32 -3.19 -7.40 3.94
C LYS A 32 -3.59 -7.25 2.46
N HIS A 33 -4.09 -6.08 2.05
CA HIS A 33 -4.54 -5.81 0.69
C HIS A 33 -3.55 -4.98 -0.13
N LYS A 34 -2.37 -4.64 0.41
CA LYS A 34 -1.35 -3.83 -0.29
C LYS A 34 -1.03 -4.38 -1.68
N ALA A 35 -0.66 -5.65 -1.78
CA ALA A 35 -0.33 -6.27 -3.07
C ALA A 35 -1.51 -6.35 -4.05
N ARG A 36 -2.76 -6.38 -3.55
CA ARG A 36 -3.95 -6.32 -4.41
C ARG A 36 -4.19 -4.88 -4.89
N HIS A 37 -3.99 -3.90 -4.02
CA HIS A 37 -4.08 -2.49 -4.35
C HIS A 37 -3.04 -2.09 -5.41
N GLU A 38 -1.78 -2.48 -5.25
CA GLU A 38 -0.70 -2.16 -6.19
C GLU A 38 -0.96 -2.70 -7.60
N ARG A 39 -1.58 -3.88 -7.72
CA ARG A 39 -1.97 -4.47 -9.00
C ARG A 39 -3.29 -3.93 -9.57
N SER A 40 -4.00 -3.08 -8.84
CA SER A 40 -5.27 -2.54 -9.31
C SER A 40 -5.06 -1.59 -10.49
N LYS A 41 -5.99 -1.60 -11.45
CA LYS A 41 -5.96 -0.67 -12.59
C LYS A 41 -5.88 0.80 -12.14
N TYR A 42 -6.49 1.11 -10.99
CA TYR A 42 -6.45 2.44 -10.39
C TYR A 42 -5.04 2.85 -9.98
N HIS A 43 -4.33 1.98 -9.24
CA HIS A 43 -2.95 2.24 -8.83
C HIS A 43 -1.99 2.30 -10.02
N GLN A 44 -2.14 1.38 -10.98
CA GLN A 44 -1.32 1.36 -12.20
C GLN A 44 -1.52 2.62 -13.05
N LYS A 45 -2.75 3.14 -13.14
CA LYS A 45 -3.00 4.42 -13.82
C LYS A 45 -2.34 5.60 -13.11
N ALA A 46 -2.40 5.63 -11.78
CA ALA A 46 -1.75 6.68 -11.01
C ALA A 46 -0.22 6.63 -11.14
N LEU A 47 0.38 5.43 -11.15
CA LEU A 47 1.82 5.26 -11.43
C LEU A 47 2.22 5.81 -12.80
N ASN A 48 1.43 5.55 -13.84
CA ASN A 48 1.71 6.08 -15.17
C ASN A 48 1.62 7.61 -15.21
N ASN A 49 0.67 8.20 -14.50
CA ASN A 49 0.53 9.66 -14.42
C ASN A 49 1.67 10.33 -13.62
N GLU A 50 2.17 9.70 -12.55
CA GLU A 50 3.34 10.22 -11.81
C GLU A 50 4.59 10.18 -12.68
N ASN A 51 4.81 9.08 -13.41
CA ASN A 51 5.97 8.95 -14.31
C ASN A 51 5.96 9.99 -15.46
N GLU A 52 4.80 10.42 -15.95
CA GLU A 52 4.72 11.46 -16.99
C GLU A 52 5.05 12.88 -16.47
N ASN A 53 5.24 13.05 -15.15
CA ASN A 53 5.67 14.33 -14.56
C ASN A 53 7.17 14.37 -14.20
N GLU A 54 7.94 13.30 -14.44
CA GLU A 54 9.38 13.24 -14.10
C GLU A 54 10.33 13.34 -15.32
N ASP A 55 9.82 13.64 -16.53
CA ASP A 55 10.64 13.88 -17.74
C ASP A 55 10.56 15.34 -18.20
N GLY A 56 10.88 16.28 -17.31
CA GLY A 56 10.96 17.69 -17.70
C GLY A 56 11.49 18.63 -16.64
N ASP A 57 12.80 18.59 -16.36
CA ASP A 57 13.67 19.77 -16.22
C ASP A 57 15.12 19.34 -15.93
N GLU A 58 16.04 19.49 -16.90
CA GLU A 58 17.34 20.14 -16.71
C GLU A 58 18.01 20.35 -18.08
N ASN A 59 17.59 21.41 -18.77
CA ASN A 59 18.48 22.11 -19.70
C ASN A 59 18.27 23.60 -19.54
N LYS A 60 19.06 24.20 -18.64
CA LYS A 60 19.40 25.62 -18.71
C LYS A 60 20.73 25.90 -18.03
#